data_AF-A0A6V7P8Q8-F1
#
_entry.id   AF-A0A6V7P8Q8-F1
#
_cell.length_a   1.000
_cell.length_b   1.000
_cell.length_c   1.000
_cell.angle_alpha   90.00
_cell.angle_beta   90.00
_cell.angle_gamma   90.00
#
_symmetry.space_group_name_H-M   'P 1'
#
loop_
_entity.id
_entity.type
_entity.pdbx_description
1 polymer ?
#
loop_
_entity_poly.entity_id
_entity_poly.type
_entity_poly.pdbx_seq_one_letter_code
_entity_poly.pdbx_strand_id
1 'polypeptide(L)'
;MLSATAVKLVLWLYCRSSRNDLVRAYAKDHYFDVVTNVVGLVAAVLGDKFFWWIDPAGAIILAVYTIAIWSRTVLENAVSLVGESAPPEMLQKLTYLIIRHDSRVKHIDTVRAYTFGVLYFVEVDIQLSEEMPLKEAHAIGESLQIKIEKLPEVERAFVHVDFECTHKPEHAIRNKLRSSES
;
A
#
# COMPACT_ATOMS: atom_id res chain seq x y z
N MET A 1 -5.26 -31.70 -13.44
CA MET A 1 -4.12 -31.43 -12.53
C MET A 1 -2.84 -31.18 -13.33
N LEU A 2 -2.27 -32.19 -14.00
CA LEU A 2 -0.99 -32.04 -14.71
C LEU A 2 -0.92 -30.90 -15.75
N SER A 3 -1.94 -30.76 -16.62
CA SER A 3 -1.98 -29.68 -17.62
C SER A 3 -2.06 -28.29 -16.97
N ALA A 4 -2.90 -28.15 -15.94
CA ALA A 4 -3.03 -26.91 -15.17
C ALA A 4 -1.72 -26.55 -14.45
N THR A 5 -1.07 -27.52 -13.81
CA THR A 5 0.24 -27.33 -13.16
C THR A 5 1.29 -26.90 -14.17
N ALA A 6 1.35 -27.51 -15.36
CA ALA A 6 2.29 -27.13 -16.40
C ALA A 6 2.05 -25.69 -16.88
N VAL A 7 0.80 -25.31 -17.16
CA VAL A 7 0.45 -23.95 -17.57
C VAL A 7 0.81 -22.93 -16.49
N LYS A 8 0.46 -23.20 -15.23
CA LYS A 8 0.80 -22.32 -14.09
C LYS A 8 2.31 -22.20 -13.89
N LEU A 9 3.07 -23.28 -14.10
CA LEU A 9 4.53 -23.24 -14.04
C LEU A 9 5.14 -22.36 -15.15
N VAL A 10 4.64 -22.45 -16.39
CA VAL A 10 5.08 -21.57 -17.48
C VAL A 10 4.75 -20.11 -17.17
N LEU A 11 3.54 -19.84 -16.69
CA LEU A 11 3.13 -18.48 -16.30
C LEU A 11 3.98 -17.95 -15.14
N TRP A 12 4.32 -18.79 -14.16
CA TRP A 12 5.23 -18.41 -13.09
C TRP A 12 6.62 -18.03 -13.63
N LEU A 13 7.19 -18.83 -14.53
CA LEU A 13 8.48 -18.54 -15.16
C LEU A 13 8.45 -17.23 -15.97
N TYR A 14 7.34 -16.95 -16.64
CA TYR A 14 7.13 -15.70 -17.38
C TYR A 14 7.07 -14.50 -16.41
N CYS A 15 6.20 -14.56 -15.40
CA CYS A 15 5.93 -13.45 -14.50
C CYS A 15 7.07 -13.16 -13.51
N ARG A 16 7.87 -14.16 -13.09
CA ARG A 16 8.90 -13.99 -12.04
C ARG A 16 10.01 -13.00 -12.40
N SER A 17 10.25 -12.78 -13.69
CA SER A 17 11.31 -11.90 -14.18
C SER A 17 10.87 -10.42 -14.28
N SER A 18 9.58 -10.14 -14.08
CA SER A 18 9.04 -8.79 -14.20
C SER A 18 9.48 -7.88 -13.05
N ARG A 19 9.72 -6.61 -13.38
CA ARG A 19 9.99 -5.55 -12.40
C ARG A 19 8.73 -4.97 -11.76
N ASN A 20 7.56 -5.20 -12.35
CA ASN A 20 6.29 -4.68 -11.85
C ASN A 20 5.78 -5.54 -10.69
N ASP A 21 5.49 -4.92 -9.54
CA ASP A 21 5.07 -5.62 -8.32
C ASP A 21 3.69 -6.28 -8.45
N LEU A 22 2.80 -5.74 -9.28
CA LEU A 22 1.53 -6.39 -9.61
C LEU A 22 1.77 -7.73 -10.34
N VAL A 23 2.70 -7.74 -11.31
CA VAL A 23 3.07 -8.96 -12.04
C VAL A 23 3.79 -9.96 -11.13
N ARG A 24 4.57 -9.45 -10.16
CA ARG A 24 5.23 -10.27 -9.14
C ARG A 24 4.22 -10.94 -8.20
N ALA A 25 3.11 -10.27 -7.89
CA ALA A 25 2.01 -10.85 -7.13
C ALA A 25 1.36 -12.02 -7.89
N TYR A 26 1.11 -11.87 -9.20
CA TYR A 26 0.65 -12.98 -10.05
C TYR A 26 1.65 -14.13 -10.14
N ALA A 27 2.96 -13.83 -10.16
CA ALA A 27 3.98 -14.89 -10.09
C ALA A 27 3.85 -15.71 -8.79
N LYS A 28 3.69 -15.04 -7.64
CA LYS A 28 3.50 -15.74 -6.35
C LYS A 28 2.24 -16.60 -6.34
N ASP A 29 1.14 -16.10 -6.89
CA ASP A 29 -0.12 -16.87 -7.07
C ASP A 29 0.11 -18.14 -7.87
N HIS A 30 0.71 -18.01 -9.06
CA HIS A 30 0.96 -19.16 -9.93
C HIS A 30 1.91 -20.18 -9.31
N TYR A 31 2.91 -19.73 -8.55
CA TYR A 31 3.78 -20.61 -7.78
C TYR A 31 3.00 -21.40 -6.72
N PHE A 32 2.13 -20.72 -5.96
CA PHE A 32 1.28 -21.37 -4.98
C PHE A 32 0.37 -22.43 -5.62
N ASP A 33 -0.23 -22.12 -6.77
CA ASP A 33 -1.06 -23.07 -7.51
C ASP A 33 -0.28 -24.29 -8.00
N VAL A 34 0.99 -24.14 -8.40
CA VAL A 34 1.83 -25.28 -8.76
C VAL A 34 2.05 -26.17 -7.53
N VAL A 35 2.39 -25.57 -6.38
CA VAL A 35 2.66 -26.30 -5.14
C VAL A 35 1.40 -27.03 -4.66
N THR A 36 0.25 -26.36 -4.57
CA THR A 36 -0.99 -26.96 -4.08
C THR A 36 -1.48 -28.08 -5.00
N ASN A 37 -1.39 -27.92 -6.32
CA ASN A 37 -1.75 -28.97 -7.27
C ASN A 37 -0.82 -30.19 -7.19
N VAL A 38 0.49 -29.99 -6.99
CA VAL A 38 1.45 -31.11 -6.81
C VAL A 38 1.17 -31.85 -5.51
N VAL A 39 0.98 -31.13 -4.40
CA VAL A 39 0.64 -31.73 -3.10
C VAL A 39 -0.69 -32.49 -3.17
N GLY A 40 -1.71 -31.91 -3.80
CA GLY A 40 -3.00 -32.56 -4.00
C GLY A 40 -2.88 -33.84 -4.86
N LEU A 41 -2.10 -33.80 -5.94
CA LEU A 41 -1.86 -34.98 -6.77
C LEU A 41 -1.13 -36.09 -6.00
N VAL A 42 -0.14 -35.74 -5.18
CA VAL A 42 0.57 -36.70 -4.32
C VAL A 42 -0.39 -37.32 -3.31
N ALA A 43 -1.23 -36.51 -2.64
CA ALA A 43 -2.22 -37.00 -1.70
C ALA A 43 -3.22 -37.98 -2.35
N ALA A 44 -3.70 -37.66 -3.56
CA ALA A 44 -4.61 -38.52 -4.32
C ALA A 44 -3.96 -39.86 -4.68
N VAL A 45 -2.72 -39.86 -5.17
CA VAL A 45 -1.99 -41.09 -5.52
C VAL A 45 -1.69 -41.94 -4.28
N LEU A 46 -1.34 -41.31 -3.16
CA LEU A 46 -1.13 -42.02 -1.89
C LEU A 46 -2.45 -42.58 -1.33
N GLY A 47 -3.56 -41.86 -1.51
CA GLY A 47 -4.90 -42.29 -1.13
C GLY A 47 -5.35 -43.52 -1.89
N ASP A 48 -5.10 -43.55 -3.19
CA ASP A 48 -5.40 -44.69 -4.07
C ASP A 48 -4.54 -45.92 -3.75
N LYS A 49 -3.23 -45.72 -3.51
CA LYS A 49 -2.27 -46.83 -3.38
C LYS A 49 -2.13 -47.41 -1.98
N PHE A 50 -2.36 -46.61 -0.93
CA PHE A 50 -2.10 -47.01 0.46
C PHE A 50 -3.36 -47.02 1.33
N PHE A 51 -3.97 -45.83 1.55
CA PHE A 51 -5.13 -45.71 2.43
C PHE A 51 -6.11 -44.66 1.92
N TRP A 52 -7.37 -45.07 1.71
CA TRP A 52 -8.43 -44.23 1.13
C TRP A 52 -8.67 -42.89 1.85
N TRP A 53 -8.34 -42.78 3.14
CA TRP A 53 -8.56 -41.57 3.93
C TRP A 53 -7.45 -40.51 3.75
N ILE A 54 -6.31 -40.86 3.14
CA ILE A 54 -5.18 -39.92 2.95
C ILE A 54 -5.58 -38.76 2.06
N ASP A 55 -6.29 -39.02 0.97
CA ASP A 55 -6.72 -37.99 0.02
C ASP A 55 -7.69 -36.97 0.68
N PRO A 56 -8.80 -37.38 1.32
CA PRO A 56 -9.68 -36.42 2.00
C PRO A 56 -9.00 -35.71 3.18
N ALA A 57 -8.14 -36.38 3.95
CA ALA A 57 -7.40 -35.73 5.03
C ALA A 57 -6.38 -34.71 4.49
N GLY A 58 -5.64 -35.07 3.44
CA GLY A 58 -4.70 -34.19 2.74
C GLY A 58 -5.39 -32.97 2.13
N ALA A 59 -6.57 -33.17 1.54
CA ALA A 59 -7.39 -32.08 0.99
C ALA A 59 -7.84 -31.10 2.09
N ILE A 60 -8.27 -31.59 3.26
CA ILE A 60 -8.65 -30.74 4.40
C ILE A 60 -7.44 -29.93 4.90
N ILE A 61 -6.29 -30.58 5.08
CA ILE A 61 -5.06 -29.90 5.53
C ILE A 61 -4.64 -28.83 4.52
N LEU A 62 -4.67 -29.16 3.23
CA LEU A 62 -4.32 -28.23 2.15
C LEU A 62 -5.29 -27.04 2.08
N ALA A 63 -6.59 -27.28 2.29
CA ALA A 63 -7.60 -26.23 2.33
C ALA A 63 -7.36 -25.26 3.49
N VAL A 64 -7.14 -25.78 4.71
CA VAL A 64 -6.85 -24.95 5.89
C VAL A 64 -5.57 -24.14 5.70
N TYR A 65 -4.51 -24.76 5.17
CA TYR A 65 -3.24 -24.10 4.88
C TYR A 65 -3.41 -22.96 3.86
N THR A 66 -4.13 -23.23 2.77
CA THR A 66 -4.40 -22.24 1.72
C THR A 66 -5.20 -21.06 2.27
N ILE A 67 -6.27 -21.34 3.03
CA ILE A 67 -7.08 -20.29 3.67
C ILE A 67 -6.22 -19.44 4.59
N ALA A 68 -5.42 -20.04 5.49
CA ALA A 68 -4.60 -19.31 6.44
C ALA A 68 -3.59 -18.36 5.75
N ILE A 69 -2.94 -18.83 4.69
CA ILE A 69 -1.97 -18.02 3.94
C ILE A 69 -2.64 -16.88 3.20
N TRP A 70 -3.71 -17.16 2.46
CA TRP A 70 -4.39 -16.13 1.70
C TRP A 70 -5.09 -15.12 2.60
N SER A 71 -5.64 -15.53 3.75
CA SER A 71 -6.16 -14.60 4.75
C SER A 71 -5.10 -13.63 5.25
N ARG A 72 -3.89 -14.12 5.54
CA ARG A 72 -2.77 -13.27 5.95
C ARG A 72 -2.36 -12.31 4.82
N THR A 73 -2.20 -12.81 3.60
CA THR A 73 -1.85 -11.97 2.44
C THR A 73 -2.90 -10.91 2.16
N VAL A 74 -4.18 -11.23 2.28
CA VAL A 74 -5.27 -10.25 2.13
C VAL A 74 -5.18 -9.18 3.21
N LEU A 75 -4.93 -9.54 4.46
CA LEU A 75 -4.77 -8.55 5.54
C LEU A 75 -3.58 -7.62 5.30
N GLU A 76 -2.43 -8.17 4.91
CA GLU A 76 -1.22 -7.38 4.60
C GLU A 76 -1.47 -6.40 3.43
N ASN A 77 -2.14 -6.84 2.36
CA ASN A 77 -2.46 -5.96 1.22
C ASN A 77 -3.61 -4.99 1.51
N ALA A 78 -4.56 -5.37 2.37
CA ALA A 78 -5.65 -4.49 2.78
C ALA A 78 -5.13 -3.28 3.56
N VAL A 79 -4.10 -3.45 4.39
CA VAL A 79 -3.45 -2.33 5.10
C VAL A 79 -2.93 -1.28 4.13
N SER A 80 -2.32 -1.70 3.01
CA SER A 80 -1.85 -0.79 1.96
C SER A 80 -2.98 -0.01 1.29
N LEU A 81 -4.19 -0.59 1.20
CA LEU A 81 -5.39 0.09 0.68
C LEU A 81 -6.04 1.03 1.70
N VAL A 82 -5.87 0.80 2.99
CA VAL A 82 -6.45 1.63 4.07
C VAL A 82 -5.62 2.90 4.32
N GLY A 83 -4.37 2.93 3.85
CA GLY A 83 -3.48 4.07 3.99
C GLY A 83 -2.42 3.83 5.05
N GLU A 84 -1.30 3.26 4.63
CA GLU A 84 -0.10 3.15 5.46
C GLU A 84 0.71 4.44 5.33
N SER A 85 1.23 4.96 6.45
CA SER A 85 2.11 6.13 6.43
C SER A 85 3.37 5.84 5.63
N ALA A 86 3.79 6.81 4.83
CA ALA A 86 5.06 6.76 4.10
C ALA A 86 6.23 6.61 5.07
N PRO A 87 7.33 5.96 4.62
CA PRO A 87 8.51 5.78 5.44
C PRO A 87 9.19 7.14 5.74
N PRO A 88 9.95 7.25 6.84
CA PRO A 88 10.57 8.51 7.27
C PRO A 88 11.45 9.17 6.20
N GLU A 89 12.12 8.39 5.36
CA GLU A 89 12.96 8.88 4.27
C GLU A 89 12.14 9.67 3.22
N MET A 90 10.93 9.21 2.91
CA MET A 90 10.02 9.91 2.00
C MET A 90 9.50 11.19 2.64
N LEU A 91 9.12 11.14 3.91
CA LEU A 91 8.68 12.33 4.65
C LEU A 91 9.80 13.39 4.73
N GLN A 92 11.05 12.98 4.99
CA GLN A 92 12.20 13.89 4.99
C GLN A 92 12.46 14.50 3.62
N LYS A 93 12.37 13.71 2.54
CA LYS A 93 12.50 14.18 1.16
C LYS A 93 11.44 15.25 0.83
N LEU A 94 10.19 15.00 1.21
CA LEU A 94 9.09 15.95 1.05
C LEU A 94 9.33 17.23 1.87
N THR A 95 9.64 17.11 3.15
CA THR A 95 9.95 18.25 4.03
C THR A 95 11.09 19.09 3.47
N TYR A 96 12.17 18.47 3.00
CA TYR A 96 13.28 19.19 2.37
C TYR A 96 12.85 19.94 1.10
N LEU A 97 12.02 19.31 0.25
CA LEU A 97 11.51 19.93 -0.97
C LEU A 97 10.66 21.17 -0.66
N ILE A 98 9.83 21.09 0.38
CA ILE A 98 8.95 22.18 0.85
C ILE A 98 9.79 23.33 1.41
N ILE A 99 10.75 23.05 2.31
CA ILE A 99 11.64 24.07 2.91
C ILE A 99 12.39 24.84 1.82
N ARG A 100 12.82 24.16 0.75
CA ARG A 100 13.56 24.77 -0.36
C ARG A 100 12.66 25.38 -1.44
N HIS A 101 11.35 25.33 -1.30
CA HIS A 101 10.43 25.77 -2.35
C HIS A 101 10.40 27.29 -2.49
N ASP A 102 10.15 28.00 -1.40
CA ASP A 102 10.01 29.45 -1.40
C ASP A 102 10.43 30.01 -0.04
N SER A 103 11.21 31.09 -0.02
CA SER A 103 11.68 31.74 1.21
C SER A 103 10.57 32.40 2.03
N ARG A 104 9.38 32.58 1.45
CA ARG A 104 8.21 33.17 2.12
C ARG A 104 7.44 32.17 2.98
N VAL A 105 7.73 30.87 2.87
CA VAL A 105 7.20 29.85 3.76
C VAL A 105 7.83 30.03 5.14
N LYS A 106 7.01 30.41 6.12
CA LYS A 106 7.47 30.69 7.49
C LYS A 106 7.67 29.41 8.28
N HIS A 107 6.66 28.53 8.24
CA HIS A 107 6.64 27.26 8.96
C HIS A 107 5.96 26.19 8.11
N ILE A 108 6.28 24.94 8.42
CA ILE A 108 5.59 23.75 7.90
C ILE A 108 4.93 23.13 9.12
N ASP A 109 3.61 23.09 9.14
CA ASP A 109 2.86 22.58 10.29
C ASP A 109 2.81 21.05 10.24
N THR A 110 2.34 20.52 9.12
CA THR A 110 2.13 19.09 8.94
C THR A 110 2.63 18.63 7.57
N VAL A 111 3.34 17.51 7.55
CA VAL A 111 3.67 16.76 6.33
C VAL A 111 3.20 15.33 6.55
N ARG A 112 2.19 14.92 5.79
CA ARG A 112 1.68 13.55 5.80
C ARG A 112 1.78 12.99 4.39
N ALA A 113 2.19 11.74 4.31
CA ALA A 113 2.10 10.98 3.08
C ALA A 113 1.62 9.59 3.43
N TYR A 114 0.64 9.08 2.70
CA TYR A 114 0.08 7.75 2.94
C TYR A 114 -0.18 7.03 1.62
N THR A 115 -0.12 5.70 1.65
CA THR A 115 -0.28 4.88 0.46
C THR A 115 -1.73 4.90 -0.02
N PHE A 116 -1.91 5.04 -1.33
CA PHE A 116 -3.17 4.77 -2.00
C PHE A 116 -2.89 3.92 -3.23
N GLY A 117 -3.02 2.60 -3.09
CA GLY A 117 -2.55 1.65 -4.09
C GLY A 117 -1.02 1.58 -4.11
N VAL A 118 -0.40 1.89 -5.25
CA VAL A 118 1.06 1.78 -5.46
C VAL A 118 1.82 3.11 -5.28
N LEU A 119 1.11 4.22 -5.13
CA LEU A 119 1.67 5.58 -5.02
C LEU A 119 1.21 6.25 -3.72
N TYR A 120 1.81 7.40 -3.41
CA TYR A 120 1.48 8.20 -2.24
C TYR A 120 0.51 9.33 -2.55
N PHE A 121 -0.43 9.54 -1.63
CA PHE A 121 -1.14 10.80 -1.47
C PHE A 121 -0.37 11.62 -0.43
N VAL A 122 -0.14 12.89 -0.73
CA VAL A 122 0.66 13.78 0.11
C VAL A 122 -0.21 14.96 0.55
N GLU A 123 -0.24 15.21 1.85
CA GLU A 123 -0.92 16.36 2.47
C GLU A 123 0.14 17.22 3.17
N VAL A 124 0.15 18.51 2.85
CA VAL A 124 1.12 19.47 3.36
C VAL A 124 0.42 20.74 3.78
N ASP A 125 0.70 21.16 5.02
CA ASP A 125 0.18 22.40 5.56
C ASP A 125 1.35 23.37 5.74
N ILE A 126 1.34 24.47 4.98
CA ILE A 126 2.36 25.51 5.02
C ILE A 126 1.81 26.81 5.58
N GLN A 127 2.63 27.50 6.37
CA GLN A 127 2.30 28.82 6.89
C GLN A 127 2.89 29.93 6.02
N LEU A 128 2.04 30.85 5.58
CA LEU A 128 2.42 32.09 4.91
C LEU A 128 2.09 33.32 5.77
N SER A 129 2.47 34.51 5.30
CA SER A 129 2.17 35.75 6.01
C SER A 129 0.67 36.10 5.90
N GLU A 130 0.04 36.50 7.00
CA GLU A 130 -1.37 36.94 7.01
C GLU A 130 -1.62 38.15 6.10
N GLU A 131 -0.63 39.04 5.98
CA GLU A 131 -0.68 40.22 5.09
C GLU A 131 -0.46 39.87 3.60
N MET A 132 -0.15 38.61 3.28
CA MET A 132 0.10 38.19 1.90
C MET A 132 -1.21 38.21 1.10
N PRO A 133 -1.23 38.83 -0.10
CA PRO A 133 -2.40 38.75 -0.97
C PRO A 133 -2.75 37.29 -1.29
N LEU A 134 -4.04 36.92 -1.22
CA LEU A 134 -4.51 35.56 -1.51
C LEU A 134 -4.00 35.03 -2.86
N LYS A 135 -3.90 35.90 -3.87
CA LYS A 135 -3.36 35.55 -5.19
C LYS A 135 -1.91 35.04 -5.10
N GLU A 136 -1.07 35.67 -4.28
CA GLU A 136 0.32 35.26 -4.10
C GLU A 136 0.40 33.97 -3.27
N ALA A 137 -0.38 33.88 -2.20
CA ALA A 137 -0.46 32.69 -1.37
C ALA A 137 -0.90 31.46 -2.19
N HIS A 138 -1.94 31.63 -3.01
CA HIS A 138 -2.42 30.59 -3.93
C HIS A 138 -1.36 30.18 -4.94
N ALA A 139 -0.64 31.13 -5.54
CA ALA A 139 0.42 30.81 -6.50
C ALA A 139 1.59 30.02 -5.86
N ILE A 140 1.94 30.32 -4.61
CA ILE A 140 2.96 29.57 -3.85
C ILE A 140 2.44 28.14 -3.58
N GLY A 141 1.20 28.00 -3.10
CA GLY A 141 0.59 26.70 -2.82
C GLY A 141 0.44 25.83 -4.08
N GLU A 142 -0.09 26.39 -5.17
CA GLU A 142 -0.27 25.69 -6.45
C GLU A 142 1.08 25.26 -7.05
N SER A 143 2.09 26.16 -7.03
CA SER A 143 3.42 25.82 -7.52
C SER A 143 4.10 24.74 -6.67
N LEU A 144 3.85 24.70 -5.35
CA LEU A 144 4.33 23.64 -4.46
C LEU A 144 3.65 22.32 -4.77
N GLN A 145 2.33 22.32 -4.96
CA GLN A 145 1.55 21.14 -5.33
C GLN A 145 2.11 20.51 -6.62
N ILE A 146 2.23 21.32 -7.68
CA ILE A 146 2.76 20.86 -8.98
C ILE A 146 4.18 20.30 -8.83
N LYS A 147 4.99 20.86 -7.92
CA LYS A 147 6.35 20.38 -7.68
C LYS A 147 6.39 19.03 -6.97
N ILE A 148 5.48 18.80 -6.03
CA ILE A 148 5.36 17.52 -5.32
C ILE A 148 4.82 16.44 -6.25
N GLU A 149 3.80 16.74 -7.06
CA GLU A 149 3.20 15.81 -8.04
C GLU A 149 4.14 15.42 -9.20
N LYS A 150 5.29 16.10 -9.35
CA LYS A 150 6.35 15.69 -10.28
C LYS A 150 7.18 14.51 -9.77
N LEU A 151 7.08 14.16 -8.49
CA LEU A 151 7.76 13.00 -7.93
C LEU A 151 7.08 11.72 -8.45
N PRO A 152 7.83 10.76 -9.03
CA PRO A 152 7.24 9.54 -9.58
C PRO A 152 6.54 8.66 -8.54
N GLU A 153 6.85 8.87 -7.25
CA GLU A 153 6.23 8.15 -6.14
C GLU A 153 4.90 8.78 -5.66
N VAL A 154 4.53 9.96 -6.17
CA VAL A 154 3.35 10.71 -5.72
C VAL A 154 2.27 10.70 -6.81
N GLU A 155 1.07 10.26 -6.45
CA GLU A 155 -0.10 10.32 -7.34
C GLU A 155 -0.78 11.70 -7.27
N ARG A 156 -0.93 12.23 -6.05
CA ARG A 156 -1.61 13.50 -5.79
C ARG A 156 -1.03 14.20 -4.56
N ALA A 157 -0.98 15.53 -4.62
CA ALA A 157 -0.63 16.36 -3.47
C ALA A 157 -1.76 17.35 -3.13
N PHE A 158 -1.97 17.57 -1.84
CA PHE A 158 -2.86 18.58 -1.28
C PHE A 158 -2.00 19.54 -0.46
N VAL A 159 -2.02 20.82 -0.83
CA VAL A 159 -1.28 21.86 -0.13
C VAL A 159 -2.28 22.80 0.50
N HIS A 160 -2.39 22.76 1.82
CA HIS A 160 -3.14 23.74 2.59
C HIS A 160 -2.21 24.91 2.95
N VAL A 161 -2.78 26.12 2.95
CA VAL A 161 -2.05 27.36 3.18
C VAL A 161 -2.72 28.08 4.34
N ASP A 162 -2.02 28.09 5.47
CA ASP A 162 -2.49 28.71 6.70
C ASP A 162 -1.78 30.03 6.98
N PHE A 163 -2.44 30.89 7.74
CA PHE A 163 -1.85 32.11 8.30
C PHE A 163 -1.37 31.90 9.75
N GLU A 164 -1.85 30.86 10.44
CA GLU A 164 -1.52 30.53 11.84
C GLU A 164 -1.19 29.04 12.03
N CYS A 165 -0.32 28.73 13.01
CA CYS A 165 0.04 27.35 13.36
C CYS A 165 -0.68 26.84 14.63
N THR A 166 -1.49 27.67 15.27
CA THR A 166 -2.23 27.34 16.50
C THR A 166 -3.70 27.06 16.21
N HIS A 167 -3.99 26.20 15.24
CA HIS A 167 -5.37 25.81 14.93
C HIS A 167 -5.79 24.54 15.69
N LYS A 168 -7.08 24.42 16.02
CA LYS A 168 -7.68 23.13 16.42
C LYS A 168 -7.84 22.30 15.14
N PRO A 169 -7.61 20.98 15.14
CA PRO A 169 -7.72 20.16 13.93
C PRO A 169 -9.04 20.44 13.20
N GLU A 170 -8.92 20.98 11.98
CA GLU A 170 -10.02 21.45 11.13
C GLU A 170 -10.97 20.32 10.75
N HIS A 171 -10.43 19.11 10.63
CA HIS A 171 -11.19 17.89 10.57
C HIS A 171 -11.52 17.44 11.98
N ALA A 172 -12.81 17.38 12.30
CA ALA A 172 -13.28 16.77 13.52
C ALA A 172 -12.69 15.36 13.64
N ILE A 173 -11.69 15.20 14.53
CA ILE A 173 -11.26 13.87 14.96
C ILE A 173 -12.51 13.26 15.56
N ARG A 174 -13.16 12.36 14.83
CA ARG A 174 -14.25 11.56 15.37
C ARG A 174 -13.61 10.56 16.33
N ASN A 175 -13.18 11.06 17.49
CA ASN A 175 -12.75 10.32 18.65
C ASN A 175 -13.94 9.50 19.14
N LYS A 176 -14.16 8.34 18.50
CA LYS A 176 -15.02 7.25 18.98
C LYS A 176 -14.90 6.03 18.06
N LEU A 177 -13.70 5.47 17.96
CA LEU A 177 -13.57 4.03 17.81
C LEU A 177 -12.60 3.54 18.89
N ARG A 178 -13.18 2.84 19.86
CA ARG A 178 -12.56 2.12 20.99
C ARG A 178 -12.23 2.94 22.25
N SER A 179 -13.30 3.32 22.96
CA SER A 179 -13.33 2.99 24.39
C SER A 179 -13.40 1.46 24.50
N SER A 180 -12.26 0.79 24.69
CA SER A 180 -12.27 -0.51 25.32
C SER A 180 -12.44 -0.26 26.81
N GLU A 181 -13.67 -0.44 27.27
CA GLU A 181 -13.93 -0.79 28.67
C GLU A 181 -13.11 -2.05 29.00
N SER A 182 -12.23 -1.93 30.00
CA SER A 182 -11.89 -2.96 30.98
C SER A 182 -11.32 -2.29 32.21
#